data_AF-A0A523H7X3-F1
#
_entry.id   AF-A0A523H7X3-F1
#
_cell.length_a   1.000
_cell.length_b   1.000
_cell.length_c   1.000
_cell.angle_alpha   90.00
_cell.angle_beta   90.00
_cell.angle_gamma   90.00
#
_symmetry.space_group_name_H-M   'P 1'
#
loop_
_entity.id
_entity.type
_entity.pdbx_description
1 polymer ?
#
loop_
_entity_poly.entity_id
_entity_poly.type
_entity_poly.pdbx_seq_one_letter_code
_entity_poly.pdbx_strand_id
1 'polypeptide(L)'
;MKMKYILPRLGVILSAIIALASCEEDFSNINTDIIDQNFNTELDDSRTVIAYSKKITSVQSNRLPVYQLGIYNDPVYGKTIAHLLTQVTLGEGSTDPDFGDCTVLDSVVLYIPFFSEATVDGEETTYVLDSVYGNDPVNITIYESNLFLRDLDPESGFEELQNYYSNQGPLFKDHIISGGISSLDFTIEDFTPSDQPHTILETETNEQGEEVDVIRQLPPGIRVKLPNQFFQEKIIDNEGSLALLNNNNFREFFRGLFFEVASTTDDGNLFLFDISDTDNDPLNNARINLYYTFSSLNAGEACGDEDVEEFHGDLELLFNAIAVNVFDESIPSQINHILISANTSEGEENLYVRGGEGILTIIELFGEDLDGNGVADELEDLRDKGWLINEANLIFYVNQDEIEGGSAEPERLIIYDTKNGRRLIDYNLDLTSNLEPIDAISEHLGRLERGSDGNGDFYKIKITTHLSDIINRDSLNVPLGLIVSQNVTIAGFQDLEDSLVPRQGIIIKEIPASGVVAHQGTVLYGNRTGNTDKRLKLQIFYTEPE
;
A
#
# COMPACT_ATOMS: atom_id res chain seq x y z
N MET A 1 -76.27 -15.88 4.89
CA MET A 1 -75.81 -14.72 5.69
C MET A 1 -74.62 -14.10 4.96
N LYS A 2 -74.68 -12.78 4.81
CA LYS A 2 -73.87 -11.82 4.02
C LYS A 2 -72.40 -12.19 3.70
N MET A 3 -72.13 -12.61 2.47
CA MET A 3 -70.79 -12.61 1.84
C MET A 3 -70.66 -11.54 0.73
N LYS A 4 -71.49 -10.49 0.79
CA LYS A 4 -71.61 -9.45 -0.26
C LYS A 4 -70.61 -8.28 -0.14
N TYR A 5 -69.72 -8.29 0.86
CA TYR A 5 -68.88 -7.12 1.18
C TYR A 5 -67.39 -7.44 1.36
N ILE A 6 -66.94 -8.66 1.03
CA ILE A 6 -65.52 -9.05 1.18
C ILE A 6 -64.68 -8.48 0.02
N LEU A 7 -65.18 -8.60 -1.21
CA LEU A 7 -64.49 -8.10 -2.41
C LEU A 7 -64.27 -6.58 -2.43
N PRO A 8 -65.25 -5.71 -2.08
CA PRO A 8 -65.01 -4.27 -2.03
C PRO A 8 -64.08 -3.87 -0.88
N ARG A 9 -63.99 -4.65 0.21
CA ARG A 9 -63.08 -4.37 1.33
C ARG A 9 -61.63 -4.72 1.00
N LEU A 10 -61.40 -5.83 0.28
CA LEU A 10 -60.09 -6.18 -0.25
C LEU A 10 -59.61 -5.16 -1.31
N GLY A 11 -60.51 -4.67 -2.14
CA GLY A 11 -60.21 -3.59 -3.10
C GLY A 11 -59.76 -2.30 -2.41
N VAL A 12 -60.42 -1.89 -1.32
CA VAL A 12 -60.06 -0.68 -0.55
C VAL A 12 -58.69 -0.84 0.14
N ILE A 13 -58.38 -2.03 0.66
CA ILE A 13 -57.09 -2.30 1.31
C ILE A 13 -55.96 -2.32 0.28
N LEU A 14 -56.17 -2.94 -0.89
CA LEU A 14 -55.18 -2.96 -1.96
C LEU A 14 -54.93 -1.56 -2.54
N SER A 15 -55.99 -0.74 -2.68
CA SER A 15 -55.84 0.67 -3.10
C SER A 15 -55.13 1.53 -2.05
N ALA A 16 -55.28 1.22 -0.75
CA ALA A 16 -54.55 1.93 0.30
C ALA A 16 -53.06 1.55 0.32
N ILE A 17 -52.72 0.30 -0.01
CA ILE A 17 -51.32 -0.16 -0.11
C ILE A 17 -50.63 0.45 -1.35
N ILE A 18 -51.33 0.54 -2.49
CA ILE A 18 -50.79 1.18 -3.70
C ILE A 18 -50.65 2.71 -3.51
N ALA A 19 -51.55 3.35 -2.76
CA ALA A 19 -51.42 4.77 -2.41
C ALA A 19 -50.25 5.07 -1.46
N LEU A 20 -49.80 4.09 -0.67
CA LEU A 20 -48.61 4.22 0.19
C LEU A 20 -47.30 3.85 -0.53
N ALA A 21 -47.37 3.09 -1.63
CA ALA A 21 -46.22 2.71 -2.47
C ALA A 21 -45.98 3.65 -3.67
N SER A 22 -46.89 4.62 -3.92
CA SER A 22 -46.80 5.59 -5.02
C SER A 22 -46.25 6.96 -4.57
N CYS A 23 -45.74 7.09 -3.35
CA CYS A 23 -44.78 8.15 -3.04
C CYS A 23 -43.40 7.68 -3.52
N GLU A 24 -43.23 7.63 -4.84
CA GLU A 24 -41.92 7.89 -5.43
C GLU A 24 -41.62 9.35 -5.07
N GLU A 25 -40.58 9.56 -4.26
CA GLU A 25 -40.02 10.90 -4.13
C GLU A 25 -39.43 11.26 -5.50
N ASP A 26 -40.20 12.01 -6.28
CA ASP A 26 -39.62 12.90 -7.28
C ASP A 26 -38.54 13.70 -6.55
N PHE A 27 -37.27 13.47 -6.89
CA PHE A 27 -36.21 14.45 -6.66
C PHE A 27 -36.55 15.67 -7.54
N SER A 28 -37.56 16.42 -7.14
CA SER A 28 -37.68 17.81 -7.52
C SER A 28 -36.41 18.45 -7.00
N ASN A 29 -35.55 18.88 -7.92
CA ASN A 29 -34.49 19.83 -7.64
C ASN A 29 -35.07 20.85 -6.66
N ILE A 30 -34.66 20.74 -5.40
CA ILE A 30 -34.81 21.83 -4.46
C ILE A 30 -33.96 22.89 -5.12
N ASN A 31 -34.65 23.76 -5.86
CA ASN A 31 -34.20 25.07 -6.19
C ASN A 31 -34.02 25.72 -4.83
N THR A 32 -32.86 25.47 -4.24
CA THR A 32 -32.34 26.28 -3.18
C THR A 32 -32.19 27.63 -3.86
N ASP A 33 -33.20 28.48 -3.66
CA ASP A 33 -32.89 29.83 -3.23
C ASP A 33 -31.97 29.66 -2.02
N ILE A 34 -30.69 29.37 -2.30
CA ILE A 34 -29.59 29.68 -1.43
C ILE A 34 -29.77 31.17 -1.30
N ILE A 35 -30.32 31.54 -0.16
CA ILE A 35 -30.34 32.91 0.31
C ILE A 35 -28.91 33.39 0.07
N ASP A 36 -28.77 34.32 -0.88
CA ASP A 36 -27.58 35.10 -1.17
C ASP A 36 -27.32 36.04 0.03
N GLN A 37 -27.21 35.45 1.21
CA GLN A 37 -26.42 35.98 2.28
C GLN A 37 -25.00 35.68 1.84
N ASN A 38 -24.37 36.69 1.26
CA ASN A 38 -22.92 36.83 1.37
C ASN A 38 -22.56 36.58 2.84
N PHE A 39 -22.23 35.34 3.19
CA PHE A 39 -21.40 35.08 4.35
C PHE A 39 -20.08 35.76 3.98
N ASN A 40 -19.91 37.00 4.43
CA ASN A 40 -18.63 37.66 4.40
C ASN A 40 -17.74 36.86 5.35
N THR A 41 -17.17 35.77 4.86
CA THR A 41 -16.16 35.01 5.60
C THR A 41 -14.88 35.78 5.49
N GLU A 42 -14.38 36.28 6.62
CA GLU A 42 -13.07 36.92 6.66
C GLU A 42 -11.97 35.85 6.52
N LEU A 43 -10.85 36.23 5.91
CA LEU A 43 -9.68 35.37 5.75
C LEU A 43 -8.57 35.88 6.67
N ASP A 44 -8.09 35.01 7.57
CA ASP A 44 -6.80 35.17 8.22
C ASP A 44 -5.79 34.19 7.61
N ASP A 45 -4.70 34.72 7.06
CA ASP A 45 -3.53 33.97 6.60
C ASP A 45 -2.25 34.44 7.31
N SER A 46 -2.43 35.05 8.49
CA SER A 46 -1.37 35.73 9.23
C SER A 46 -0.76 34.88 10.34
N ARG A 47 -1.41 33.76 10.71
CA ARG A 47 -0.92 32.82 11.72
C ARG A 47 0.42 32.20 11.33
N THR A 48 1.26 32.02 12.34
CA THR A 48 2.58 31.41 12.19
C THR A 48 2.44 29.94 11.80
N VAL A 49 3.13 29.57 10.72
CA VAL A 49 3.36 28.18 10.30
C VAL A 49 4.86 27.97 10.22
N ILE A 50 5.34 26.92 10.89
CA ILE A 50 6.73 26.47 10.83
C ILE A 50 6.71 25.09 10.17
N ALA A 51 7.40 24.94 9.04
CA ALA A 51 7.48 23.66 8.35
C ALA A 51 8.91 23.33 7.96
N TYR A 52 9.29 22.06 8.14
CA TYR A 52 10.63 21.55 7.83
C TYR A 52 10.59 20.05 7.60
N SER A 53 11.58 19.53 6.88
CA SER A 53 11.62 18.11 6.50
C SER A 53 12.72 17.36 7.25
N LYS A 54 12.42 16.11 7.62
CA LYS A 54 13.36 15.18 8.26
C LYS A 54 13.32 13.84 7.56
N LYS A 55 14.50 13.22 7.42
CA LYS A 55 14.59 11.83 7.02
C LYS A 55 13.95 10.96 8.11
N ILE A 56 13.12 10.03 7.70
CA ILE A 56 12.54 9.02 8.57
C ILE A 56 13.61 7.94 8.82
N THR A 57 13.58 7.34 9.99
CA THR A 57 14.37 6.14 10.32
C THR A 57 13.79 4.92 9.60
N SER A 58 14.39 3.75 9.81
CA SER A 58 13.83 2.49 9.35
C SER A 58 12.40 2.31 9.85
N VAL A 59 11.54 1.81 8.97
CA VAL A 59 10.10 1.67 9.21
C VAL A 59 9.67 0.22 9.11
N GLN A 60 8.67 -0.14 9.90
CA GLN A 60 8.04 -1.46 9.82
C GLN A 60 7.51 -1.67 8.40
N SER A 61 7.94 -2.77 7.79
CA SER A 61 7.63 -3.11 6.39
C SER A 61 7.01 -4.49 6.23
N ASN A 62 6.64 -5.14 7.34
CA ASN A 62 5.74 -6.28 7.36
C ASN A 62 4.31 -5.86 7.68
N ARG A 63 3.33 -6.69 7.31
CA ARG A 63 1.89 -6.41 7.49
C ARG A 63 1.45 -5.18 6.67
N LEU A 64 1.99 -5.05 5.47
CA LEU A 64 1.54 -4.08 4.46
C LEU A 64 0.53 -4.77 3.52
N PRO A 65 -0.44 -4.02 2.97
CA PRO A 65 -1.37 -4.57 1.99
C PRO A 65 -0.73 -4.76 0.60
N VAL A 66 0.42 -4.13 0.37
CA VAL A 66 1.09 -4.11 -0.94
C VAL A 66 2.60 -4.20 -0.71
N TYR A 67 3.27 -4.96 -1.58
CA TYR A 67 4.72 -5.12 -1.57
C TYR A 67 5.32 -4.65 -2.90
N GLN A 68 6.62 -4.38 -2.88
CA GLN A 68 7.35 -3.83 -4.03
C GLN A 68 8.57 -4.69 -4.38
N LEU A 69 8.90 -4.76 -5.67
CA LEU A 69 10.15 -5.35 -6.16
C LEU A 69 10.67 -4.51 -7.31
N GLY A 70 11.98 -4.24 -7.31
CA GLY A 70 12.61 -3.52 -8.40
C GLY A 70 13.46 -2.34 -7.94
N ILE A 71 13.68 -1.40 -8.84
CA ILE A 71 14.52 -0.23 -8.66
C ILE A 71 13.74 1.00 -9.12
N TYR A 72 13.70 2.01 -8.27
CA TYR A 72 13.18 3.32 -8.62
C TYR A 72 14.28 4.37 -8.42
N ASN A 73 14.60 5.10 -9.47
CA ASN A 73 15.56 6.19 -9.42
C ASN A 73 14.83 7.54 -9.48
N ASP A 74 14.65 8.15 -8.32
CA ASP A 74 14.01 9.45 -8.22
C ASP A 74 15.00 10.56 -8.65
N PRO A 75 14.61 11.50 -9.52
CA PRO A 75 15.50 12.58 -9.97
C PRO A 75 16.08 13.44 -8.83
N VAL A 76 15.36 13.56 -7.70
CA VAL A 76 15.74 14.36 -6.54
C VAL A 76 16.27 13.48 -5.41
N TYR A 77 15.58 12.39 -5.12
CA TYR A 77 15.87 11.54 -3.95
C TYR A 77 16.84 10.39 -4.24
N GLY A 78 17.22 10.20 -5.50
CA GLY A 78 18.13 9.16 -5.94
C GLY A 78 17.51 7.77 -5.93
N LYS A 79 18.39 6.77 -5.94
CA LYS A 79 18.05 5.38 -6.16
C LYS A 79 17.54 4.69 -4.90
N THR A 80 16.44 3.95 -5.03
CA THR A 80 15.95 2.96 -4.06
C THR A 80 15.82 1.62 -4.75
N ILE A 81 16.37 0.57 -4.13
CA ILE A 81 16.22 -0.82 -4.56
C ILE A 81 15.32 -1.52 -3.55
N ALA A 82 14.21 -2.10 -4.01
CA ALA A 82 13.27 -2.84 -3.19
C ALA A 82 13.51 -4.35 -3.34
N HIS A 83 13.82 -4.99 -2.22
CA HIS A 83 13.91 -6.44 -2.07
C HIS A 83 12.74 -6.97 -1.26
N LEU A 84 12.50 -8.27 -1.32
CA LEU A 84 11.45 -8.93 -0.55
C LEU A 84 11.98 -10.21 0.11
N LEU A 85 11.78 -10.36 1.42
CA LEU A 85 11.81 -11.66 2.08
C LEU A 85 10.38 -12.07 2.41
N THR A 86 10.00 -13.29 2.06
CA THR A 86 8.66 -13.80 2.33
C THR A 86 8.67 -15.27 2.72
N GLN A 87 7.79 -15.65 3.65
CA GLN A 87 7.48 -17.03 3.95
C GLN A 87 6.27 -17.49 3.14
N VAL A 88 6.25 -18.76 2.78
CA VAL A 88 5.11 -19.40 2.10
C VAL A 88 4.50 -20.48 2.98
N THR A 89 3.25 -20.82 2.67
CA THR A 89 2.53 -21.93 3.29
C THR A 89 2.09 -22.94 2.24
N LEU A 90 1.81 -24.17 2.66
CA LEU A 90 1.07 -25.13 1.85
C LEU A 90 -0.37 -24.63 1.67
N GLY A 91 -0.89 -24.78 0.45
CA GLY A 91 -2.25 -24.42 0.07
C GLY A 91 -3.32 -25.05 0.97
N GLU A 92 -4.51 -24.47 0.96
CA GLU A 92 -5.62 -24.97 1.78
C GLU A 92 -5.92 -26.45 1.47
N GLY A 93 -6.07 -27.26 2.51
CA GLY A 93 -6.30 -28.70 2.37
C GLY A 93 -5.11 -29.52 1.86
N SER A 94 -3.95 -28.89 1.63
CA SER A 94 -2.76 -29.55 1.06
C SER A 94 -1.68 -29.90 2.10
N THR A 95 -2.00 -29.79 3.39
CA THR A 95 -1.12 -30.25 4.47
C THR A 95 -1.17 -31.77 4.61
N ASP A 96 -0.05 -32.38 4.97
CA ASP A 96 0.14 -33.84 5.00
C ASP A 96 -0.18 -34.48 3.63
N PRO A 97 0.48 -34.03 2.53
CA PRO A 97 0.18 -34.50 1.19
C PRO A 97 0.60 -35.96 1.00
N ASP A 98 -0.19 -36.68 0.19
CA ASP A 98 0.15 -37.97 -0.40
C ASP A 98 0.38 -37.72 -1.89
N PHE A 99 1.63 -37.87 -2.31
CA PHE A 99 2.07 -37.62 -3.67
C PHE A 99 1.97 -38.85 -4.55
N GLY A 100 1.60 -40.01 -4.00
CA GLY A 100 1.52 -41.29 -4.69
C GLY A 100 2.87 -41.98 -4.88
N ASP A 101 2.87 -43.07 -5.64
CA ASP A 101 4.09 -43.82 -5.92
C ASP A 101 4.85 -43.20 -7.10
N CYS A 102 6.18 -43.39 -7.12
CA CYS A 102 7.03 -43.00 -8.25
C CYS A 102 6.94 -41.52 -8.64
N THR A 103 6.58 -40.64 -7.71
CA THR A 103 6.32 -39.24 -8.00
C THR A 103 7.54 -38.51 -8.55
N VAL A 104 7.35 -37.81 -9.66
CA VAL A 104 8.35 -36.95 -10.28
C VAL A 104 7.75 -35.56 -10.50
N LEU A 105 8.47 -34.54 -10.04
CA LEU A 105 8.11 -33.15 -10.25
C LEU A 105 8.37 -32.73 -11.71
N ASP A 106 7.30 -32.38 -12.43
CA ASP A 106 7.33 -31.99 -13.84
C ASP A 106 7.73 -30.53 -14.01
N SER A 107 7.15 -29.64 -13.21
CA SER A 107 7.50 -28.22 -13.22
C SER A 107 7.10 -27.49 -11.96
N VAL A 108 7.86 -26.45 -11.64
CA VAL A 108 7.53 -25.49 -10.59
C VAL A 108 7.37 -24.11 -11.22
N VAL A 109 6.25 -23.45 -11.00
CA VAL A 109 5.94 -22.15 -11.62
C VAL A 109 5.67 -21.13 -10.53
N LEU A 110 6.51 -20.10 -10.46
CA LEU A 110 6.23 -18.89 -9.68
C LEU A 110 5.36 -17.97 -10.51
N TYR A 111 4.30 -17.43 -9.89
CA TYR A 111 3.48 -16.36 -10.44
C TYR A 111 3.32 -15.22 -9.42
N ILE A 112 3.64 -13.99 -9.84
CA ILE A 112 3.41 -12.74 -9.08
C ILE A 112 2.74 -11.75 -10.04
N PRO A 113 1.43 -11.51 -9.91
CA PRO A 113 0.70 -10.57 -10.77
C PRO A 113 1.08 -9.11 -10.48
N PHE A 114 0.99 -8.26 -11.49
CA PHE A 114 0.96 -6.82 -11.29
C PHE A 114 -0.47 -6.37 -11.00
N PHE A 115 -0.63 -5.19 -10.39
CA PHE A 115 -1.90 -4.51 -10.51
C PHE A 115 -2.12 -4.13 -11.98
N SER A 116 -3.34 -4.36 -12.46
CA SER A 116 -3.71 -4.08 -13.85
C SER A 116 -5.23 -3.97 -14.00
N GLU A 117 -5.65 -3.13 -14.93
CA GLU A 117 -7.05 -3.01 -15.34
C GLU A 117 -7.28 -3.77 -16.65
N ALA A 118 -8.25 -4.67 -16.65
CA ALA A 118 -8.62 -5.44 -17.83
C ALA A 118 -9.76 -4.74 -18.60
N THR A 119 -9.62 -4.65 -19.93
CA THR A 119 -10.69 -4.29 -20.86
C THR A 119 -10.97 -5.47 -21.77
N VAL A 120 -12.23 -5.92 -21.81
CA VAL A 120 -12.67 -7.05 -22.62
C VAL A 120 -13.43 -6.54 -23.86
N ASP A 121 -12.95 -6.89 -25.05
CA ASP A 121 -13.64 -6.64 -26.33
C ASP A 121 -13.83 -7.98 -27.08
N GLY A 122 -15.03 -8.56 -26.97
CA GLY A 122 -15.33 -9.86 -27.55
C GLY A 122 -14.56 -11.00 -26.86
N GLU A 123 -13.61 -11.60 -27.59
CA GLU A 123 -12.73 -12.67 -27.08
C GLU A 123 -11.32 -12.16 -26.72
N GLU A 124 -11.05 -10.87 -26.92
CA GLU A 124 -9.75 -10.24 -26.63
C GLU A 124 -9.80 -9.50 -25.28
N THR A 125 -8.83 -9.78 -24.41
CA THR A 125 -8.62 -9.07 -23.15
C THR A 125 -7.32 -8.30 -23.24
N THR A 126 -7.39 -6.98 -23.10
CA THR A 126 -6.21 -6.09 -23.05
C THR A 126 -6.05 -5.53 -21.63
N TYR A 127 -4.82 -5.33 -21.21
CA TYR A 127 -4.50 -4.84 -19.85
C TYR A 127 -3.79 -3.50 -19.89
N VAL A 128 -4.04 -2.67 -18.88
CA VAL A 128 -3.25 -1.47 -18.58
C VAL A 128 -2.62 -1.64 -17.21
N LEU A 129 -1.31 -1.43 -17.11
CA LEU A 129 -0.58 -1.50 -15.84
C LEU A 129 -0.71 -0.16 -15.11
N ASP A 130 -1.03 -0.21 -13.82
CA ASP A 130 -1.23 0.94 -12.93
C ASP A 130 -0.18 1.02 -11.81
N SER A 131 0.64 -0.02 -11.64
CA SER A 131 1.63 -0.13 -10.56
C SER A 131 3.07 -0.34 -11.01
N VAL A 132 3.39 -0.04 -12.27
CA VAL A 132 4.74 -0.19 -12.84
C VAL A 132 5.37 1.16 -13.12
N TYR A 133 6.63 1.31 -12.70
CA TYR A 133 7.39 2.55 -12.75
C TYR A 133 8.79 2.29 -13.30
N GLY A 134 9.23 3.10 -14.26
CA GLY A 134 10.48 2.86 -14.98
C GLY A 134 10.38 1.70 -15.98
N ASN A 135 11.34 1.63 -16.91
CA ASN A 135 11.35 0.64 -18.00
C ASN A 135 12.69 -0.05 -18.19
N ASP A 136 13.72 0.39 -17.46
CA ASP A 136 15.06 -0.19 -17.61
C ASP A 136 15.10 -1.58 -16.96
N PRO A 137 15.79 -2.55 -17.58
CA PRO A 137 15.80 -3.93 -17.11
C PRO A 137 16.48 -4.07 -15.74
N VAL A 138 16.00 -5.01 -14.94
CA VAL A 138 16.58 -5.39 -13.64
C VAL A 138 16.78 -6.90 -13.56
N ASN A 139 17.69 -7.34 -12.72
CA ASN A 139 17.85 -8.75 -12.39
C ASN A 139 17.16 -9.05 -11.07
N ILE A 140 16.37 -10.12 -11.02
CA ILE A 140 15.72 -10.60 -9.80
C ILE A 140 16.25 -11.99 -9.50
N THR A 141 17.02 -12.14 -8.43
CA THR A 141 17.52 -13.44 -7.98
C THR A 141 16.71 -13.94 -6.79
N ILE A 142 16.25 -15.17 -6.89
CA ILE A 142 15.43 -15.83 -5.88
C ILE A 142 16.32 -16.82 -5.14
N TYR A 143 16.45 -16.60 -3.83
CA TYR A 143 17.25 -17.40 -2.92
C TYR A 143 16.38 -18.16 -1.91
N GLU A 144 16.80 -19.36 -1.53
CA GLU A 144 16.34 -19.98 -0.29
C GLU A 144 16.88 -19.18 0.91
N SER A 145 16.00 -18.81 1.85
CA SER A 145 16.38 -18.16 3.10
C SER A 145 16.33 -19.15 4.26
N ASN A 146 17.33 -19.14 5.13
CA ASN A 146 17.32 -19.90 6.39
C ASN A 146 16.75 -19.09 7.57
N LEU A 147 16.26 -17.86 7.33
CA LEU A 147 15.74 -17.00 8.38
C LEU A 147 14.25 -17.31 8.65
N PHE A 148 13.92 -17.59 9.90
CA PHE A 148 12.53 -17.73 10.31
C PHE A 148 11.93 -16.39 10.73
N LEU A 149 10.83 -16.02 10.07
CA LEU A 149 10.03 -14.88 10.49
C LEU A 149 9.00 -15.33 11.53
N ARG A 150 9.13 -14.80 12.74
CA ARG A 150 8.30 -15.10 13.91
C ARG A 150 7.04 -14.25 13.86
N ASP A 151 5.94 -14.82 14.34
CA ASP A 151 4.68 -14.07 14.48
C ASP A 151 4.69 -13.15 15.72
N LEU A 152 5.40 -13.56 16.78
CA LEU A 152 5.44 -12.87 18.08
C LEU A 152 6.86 -12.45 18.48
N ASP A 153 6.97 -11.29 19.12
CA ASP A 153 8.24 -10.78 19.63
C ASP A 153 8.64 -11.47 20.95
N PRO A 154 9.77 -12.21 21.00
CA PRO A 154 10.24 -12.82 22.24
C PRO A 154 10.63 -11.81 23.32
N GLU A 155 11.05 -10.59 22.97
CA GLU A 155 11.47 -9.58 23.95
C GLU A 155 10.28 -8.97 24.70
N SER A 156 9.11 -8.89 24.05
CA SER A 156 7.82 -8.59 24.70
C SER A 156 7.30 -9.72 25.62
N GLY A 157 8.00 -10.86 25.71
CA GLY A 157 7.46 -12.05 26.38
C GLY A 157 6.36 -12.74 25.57
N PHE A 158 6.36 -12.57 24.24
CA PHE A 158 5.35 -13.08 23.30
C PHE A 158 3.96 -12.46 23.48
N GLU A 159 3.88 -11.23 24.00
CA GLU A 159 2.62 -10.49 24.15
C GLU A 159 2.34 -9.58 22.95
N GLU A 160 3.38 -9.20 22.19
CA GLU A 160 3.28 -8.33 21.02
C GLU A 160 3.68 -9.07 19.73
N LEU A 161 3.14 -8.59 18.60
CA LEU A 161 3.51 -9.07 17.26
C LEU A 161 4.94 -8.64 16.93
N GLN A 162 5.67 -9.48 16.20
CA GLN A 162 7.02 -9.14 15.76
C GLN A 162 6.99 -8.14 14.59
N ASN A 163 7.59 -6.97 14.81
CA ASN A 163 7.88 -6.02 13.75
C ASN A 163 9.15 -6.42 13.00
N TYR A 164 9.12 -6.26 11.68
CA TYR A 164 10.28 -6.37 10.78
C TYR A 164 10.43 -5.06 10.01
N TYR A 165 11.67 -4.61 9.85
CA TYR A 165 12.00 -3.25 9.43
C TYR A 165 12.71 -3.20 8.09
N SER A 166 12.53 -2.09 7.38
CA SER A 166 13.00 -1.85 6.02
C SER A 166 14.53 -1.91 5.83
N ASN A 167 15.31 -1.73 6.89
CA ASN A 167 16.78 -1.74 6.85
C ASN A 167 17.38 -3.15 7.08
N GLN A 168 16.57 -4.19 7.20
CA GLN A 168 17.04 -5.54 7.56
C GLN A 168 17.63 -6.34 6.38
N GLY A 169 17.86 -5.70 5.23
CA GLY A 169 18.49 -6.31 4.06
C GLY A 169 19.79 -7.07 4.37
N PRO A 170 20.76 -6.51 5.12
CA PRO A 170 21.98 -7.22 5.51
C PRO A 170 21.70 -8.50 6.32
N LEU A 171 20.74 -8.46 7.25
CA LEU A 171 20.34 -9.64 8.02
C LEU A 171 19.81 -10.75 7.11
N PHE A 172 19.02 -10.39 6.10
CA PHE A 172 18.44 -11.35 5.17
C PHE A 172 19.51 -11.96 4.26
N LYS A 173 20.43 -11.13 3.75
CA LYS A 173 21.57 -11.57 2.93
C LYS A 173 22.49 -12.54 3.69
N ASP A 174 22.70 -12.34 4.98
CA ASP A 174 23.49 -13.24 5.84
C ASP A 174 22.84 -14.62 6.04
N HIS A 175 21.55 -14.78 5.74
CA HIS A 175 20.79 -16.03 5.87
C HIS A 175 20.44 -16.69 4.54
N ILE A 176 20.98 -16.19 3.42
CA ILE A 176 20.83 -16.83 2.11
C ILE A 176 21.57 -18.18 2.10
N ILE A 177 20.89 -19.20 1.55
CA ILE A 177 21.51 -20.48 1.18
C ILE A 177 21.76 -20.45 -0.33
N SER A 178 23.02 -20.49 -0.75
CA SER A 178 23.40 -20.47 -2.18
C SER A 178 24.59 -21.39 -2.49
N GLY A 179 24.81 -21.65 -3.78
CA GLY A 179 25.98 -22.38 -4.30
C GLY A 179 25.94 -23.91 -4.16
N GLY A 180 24.84 -24.48 -3.65
CA GLY A 180 24.58 -25.92 -3.66
C GLY A 180 23.75 -26.33 -4.88
N ILE A 181 23.91 -27.57 -5.36
CA ILE A 181 23.05 -28.12 -6.42
C ILE A 181 21.59 -28.21 -5.94
N SER A 182 21.41 -28.35 -4.62
CA SER A 182 20.13 -28.43 -3.94
C SER A 182 19.67 -27.11 -3.30
N SER A 183 20.33 -25.98 -3.58
CA SER A 183 19.88 -24.66 -3.10
C SER A 183 19.14 -23.92 -4.21
N LEU A 184 18.10 -23.16 -3.85
CA LEU A 184 17.45 -22.26 -4.79
C LEU A 184 18.31 -20.99 -4.95
N ASP A 185 18.85 -20.82 -6.16
CA ASP A 185 19.61 -19.63 -6.61
C ASP A 185 19.27 -19.43 -8.10
N PHE A 186 18.13 -18.78 -8.34
CA PHE A 186 17.56 -18.62 -9.69
C PHE A 186 17.42 -17.15 -10.04
N THR A 187 18.04 -16.71 -11.14
CA THR A 187 17.99 -15.33 -11.61
C THR A 187 17.06 -15.18 -12.82
N ILE A 188 16.13 -14.24 -12.72
CA ILE A 188 15.42 -13.65 -13.85
C ILE A 188 16.31 -12.51 -14.36
N GLU A 189 17.01 -12.76 -15.45
CA GLU A 189 17.91 -11.78 -16.09
C GLU A 189 17.13 -10.79 -16.95
N ASP A 190 17.58 -9.53 -16.98
CA ASP A 190 17.06 -8.46 -17.83
C ASP A 190 15.53 -8.32 -17.79
N PHE A 191 14.93 -8.45 -16.60
CA PHE A 191 13.48 -8.38 -16.42
C PHE A 191 12.95 -6.96 -16.69
N THR A 192 11.98 -6.89 -17.60
CA THR A 192 11.17 -5.70 -17.87
C THR A 192 9.68 -6.07 -17.78
N PRO A 193 8.86 -5.31 -17.03
CA PRO A 193 7.42 -5.53 -16.96
C PRO A 193 6.75 -5.41 -18.33
N SER A 194 5.67 -6.16 -18.50
CA SER A 194 4.91 -6.25 -19.74
C SER A 194 3.42 -6.29 -19.39
N ASP A 195 2.60 -5.64 -20.20
CA ASP A 195 1.13 -5.63 -20.12
C ASP A 195 0.49 -6.86 -20.79
N GLN A 196 1.31 -7.78 -21.31
CA GLN A 196 0.83 -8.98 -21.97
C GLN A 196 0.35 -10.03 -20.94
N PRO A 197 -0.84 -10.62 -21.14
CA PRO A 197 -1.33 -11.69 -20.28
C PRO A 197 -0.55 -13.00 -20.49
N HIS A 198 -0.64 -13.89 -19.51
CA HIS A 198 -0.10 -15.25 -19.64
C HIS A 198 -1.19 -16.23 -20.04
N THR A 199 -0.96 -17.00 -21.10
CA THR A 199 -1.88 -18.09 -21.48
C THR A 199 -1.47 -19.38 -20.78
N ILE A 200 -2.41 -20.01 -20.08
CA ILE A 200 -2.23 -21.30 -19.43
C ILE A 200 -3.22 -22.33 -19.99
N LEU A 201 -2.80 -23.59 -19.92
CA LEU A 201 -3.64 -24.75 -20.20
C LEU A 201 -3.95 -25.38 -18.85
N GLU A 202 -5.23 -25.50 -18.52
CA GLU A 202 -5.72 -26.22 -17.35
C GLU A 202 -6.55 -27.40 -17.81
N THR A 203 -6.38 -28.55 -17.18
CA THR A 203 -7.21 -29.72 -17.44
C THR A 203 -8.37 -29.71 -16.46
N GLU A 204 -9.60 -29.61 -16.97
CA GLU A 204 -10.82 -29.62 -16.18
C GLU A 204 -11.60 -30.91 -16.44
N THR A 205 -12.33 -31.41 -15.44
CA THR A 205 -13.27 -32.51 -15.65
C THR A 205 -14.62 -31.95 -16.09
N ASN A 206 -15.08 -32.32 -17.29
CA ASN A 206 -16.37 -31.90 -17.80
C ASN A 206 -17.54 -32.57 -17.05
N GLU A 207 -18.78 -32.14 -17.32
CA GLU A 207 -20.00 -32.70 -16.73
C GLU A 207 -20.20 -34.22 -16.99
N GLN A 208 -19.44 -34.80 -17.92
CA GLN A 208 -19.45 -36.22 -18.26
C GLN A 208 -18.34 -37.02 -17.55
N GLY A 209 -17.48 -36.37 -16.77
CA GLY A 209 -16.36 -37.01 -16.09
C GLY A 209 -15.12 -37.19 -16.96
N GLU A 210 -15.03 -36.52 -18.12
CA GLU A 210 -13.87 -36.57 -19.01
C GLU A 210 -12.97 -35.36 -18.78
N GLU A 211 -11.65 -35.58 -18.78
CA GLU A 211 -10.65 -34.51 -18.75
C GLU A 211 -10.61 -33.75 -20.08
N VAL A 212 -10.72 -32.44 -20.01
CA VAL A 212 -10.68 -31.52 -21.15
C VAL A 212 -9.72 -30.37 -20.88
N ASP A 213 -8.88 -30.05 -21.85
CA ASP A 213 -7.99 -28.89 -21.75
C ASP A 213 -8.76 -27.60 -22.03
N VAL A 214 -8.68 -26.68 -21.08
CA VAL A 214 -9.26 -25.33 -21.11
C VAL A 214 -8.12 -24.32 -21.15
N ILE A 215 -8.22 -23.38 -22.09
CA ILE A 215 -7.28 -22.26 -22.19
C ILE A 215 -7.78 -21.14 -21.28
N ARG A 216 -6.93 -20.68 -20.36
CA ARG A 216 -7.19 -19.51 -19.51
C ARG A 216 -6.13 -18.43 -19.69
N GLN A 217 -6.53 -17.19 -19.44
CA GLN A 217 -5.63 -16.04 -19.41
C GLN A 217 -5.45 -15.60 -17.96
N LEU A 218 -4.20 -15.55 -17.52
CA LEU A 218 -3.82 -14.89 -16.29
C LEU A 218 -3.44 -13.43 -16.60
N PRO A 219 -3.74 -12.49 -15.70
CA PRO A 219 -3.26 -11.12 -15.79
C PRO A 219 -1.73 -11.01 -15.98
N PRO A 220 -1.23 -9.85 -16.43
CA PRO A 220 0.20 -9.61 -16.56
C PRO A 220 0.92 -9.70 -15.21
N GLY A 221 2.15 -10.21 -15.24
CA GLY A 221 2.94 -10.44 -14.03
C GLY A 221 4.23 -11.20 -14.30
N ILE A 222 5.02 -11.41 -13.26
CA ILE A 222 6.14 -12.37 -13.29
C ILE A 222 5.54 -13.76 -13.36
N ARG A 223 5.89 -14.53 -14.39
CA ARG A 223 5.57 -15.97 -14.46
C ARG A 223 6.78 -16.74 -14.99
N VAL A 224 7.47 -17.46 -14.10
CA VAL A 224 8.74 -18.13 -14.43
C VAL A 224 8.79 -19.54 -13.90
N LYS A 225 9.52 -20.42 -14.60
CA LYS A 225 9.80 -21.78 -14.13
C LYS A 225 10.98 -21.76 -13.16
N LEU A 226 10.76 -22.27 -11.96
CA LEU A 226 11.82 -22.44 -10.96
C LEU A 226 12.51 -23.80 -11.11
N PRO A 227 13.74 -23.98 -10.59
CA PRO A 227 14.44 -25.26 -10.65
C PRO A 227 13.70 -26.39 -9.91
N ASN A 228 13.29 -27.44 -10.64
CA ASN A 228 12.56 -28.57 -10.06
C ASN A 228 13.34 -29.27 -8.94
N GLN A 229 14.66 -29.44 -9.07
CA GLN A 229 15.46 -30.24 -8.14
C GLN A 229 15.34 -29.76 -6.69
N PHE A 230 15.36 -28.45 -6.46
CA PHE A 230 15.18 -27.87 -5.13
C PHE A 230 13.86 -28.31 -4.51
N PHE A 231 12.76 -28.17 -5.25
CA PHE A 231 11.41 -28.48 -4.76
C PHE A 231 11.13 -29.99 -4.69
N GLN A 232 11.72 -30.80 -5.56
CA GLN A 232 11.68 -32.25 -5.46
C GLN A 232 12.29 -32.69 -4.12
N GLU A 233 13.53 -32.28 -3.84
CA GLU A 233 14.22 -32.66 -2.60
C GLU A 233 13.58 -32.03 -1.36
N LYS A 234 13.14 -30.77 -1.44
CA LYS A 234 12.60 -30.02 -0.31
C LYS A 234 11.17 -30.44 0.03
N ILE A 235 10.34 -30.77 -0.96
CA ILE A 235 8.90 -31.02 -0.77
C ILE A 235 8.52 -32.46 -1.08
N ILE A 236 8.67 -32.91 -2.33
CA ILE A 236 8.20 -34.24 -2.74
C ILE A 236 8.90 -35.36 -1.95
N ASP A 237 10.22 -35.30 -1.82
CA ASP A 237 11.03 -36.30 -1.11
C ASP A 237 10.84 -36.25 0.44
N ASN A 238 10.13 -35.24 0.95
CA ASN A 238 9.78 -35.07 2.35
C ASN A 238 8.33 -35.49 2.68
N GLU A 239 7.67 -36.23 1.77
CA GLU A 239 6.39 -36.90 2.03
C GLU A 239 6.40 -37.70 3.34
N GLY A 240 5.29 -37.64 4.09
CA GLY A 240 5.14 -38.33 5.37
C GLY A 240 6.03 -37.83 6.50
N SER A 241 6.83 -36.78 6.27
CA SER A 241 7.62 -36.14 7.31
C SER A 241 6.79 -35.20 8.18
N LEU A 242 7.27 -34.92 9.39
CA LEU A 242 6.63 -33.93 10.27
C LEU A 242 6.66 -32.52 9.68
N ALA A 243 7.52 -32.23 8.70
CA ALA A 243 7.65 -30.91 8.10
C ALA A 243 6.40 -30.52 7.30
N LEU A 244 5.76 -31.47 6.61
CA LEU A 244 4.59 -31.21 5.77
C LEU A 244 3.25 -31.37 6.50
N LEU A 245 3.27 -31.88 7.73
CA LEU A 245 2.07 -32.19 8.52
C LEU A 245 1.14 -31.00 8.74
N ASN A 246 1.68 -29.79 8.86
CA ASN A 246 0.92 -28.54 9.00
C ASN A 246 1.78 -27.32 8.68
N ASN A 247 1.13 -26.17 8.49
CA ASN A 247 1.80 -24.93 8.09
C ASN A 247 2.76 -24.33 9.12
N ASN A 248 2.61 -24.62 10.42
CA ASN A 248 3.61 -24.17 11.42
C ASN A 248 4.92 -24.94 11.24
N ASN A 249 4.84 -26.26 11.06
CA ASN A 249 6.00 -27.10 10.81
C ASN A 249 6.62 -26.78 9.45
N PHE A 250 5.79 -26.54 8.42
CA PHE A 250 6.27 -26.21 7.09
C PHE A 250 7.02 -24.88 7.06
N ARG A 251 6.48 -23.82 7.70
CA ARG A 251 7.18 -22.53 7.80
C ARG A 251 8.52 -22.65 8.55
N GLU A 252 8.59 -23.48 9.59
CA GLU A 252 9.83 -23.77 10.32
C GLU A 252 10.85 -24.50 9.44
N PHE A 253 10.39 -25.40 8.58
CA PHE A 253 11.25 -26.21 7.71
C PHE A 253 11.69 -25.49 6.42
N PHE A 254 10.76 -24.81 5.76
CA PHE A 254 10.97 -24.12 4.49
C PHE A 254 11.60 -22.73 4.68
N ARG A 255 11.31 -22.07 5.81
CA ARG A 255 11.86 -20.77 6.26
C ARG A 255 11.52 -19.56 5.39
N GLY A 256 11.68 -19.60 4.07
CA GLY A 256 11.23 -18.55 3.17
C GLY A 256 12.07 -18.38 1.90
N LEU A 257 11.68 -17.40 1.08
CA LEU A 257 12.32 -17.01 -0.16
C LEU A 257 12.76 -15.55 -0.08
N PHE A 258 14.00 -15.27 -0.46
CA PHE A 258 14.53 -13.91 -0.58
C PHE A 258 14.66 -13.54 -2.06
N PHE A 259 13.96 -12.49 -2.46
CA PHE A 259 14.01 -11.88 -3.79
C PHE A 259 14.99 -10.71 -3.72
N GLU A 260 16.22 -10.96 -4.15
CA GLU A 260 17.23 -9.92 -4.30
C GLU A 260 17.09 -9.28 -5.68
N VAL A 261 17.24 -7.96 -5.74
CA VAL A 261 17.12 -7.17 -6.96
C VAL A 261 18.46 -6.51 -7.21
N ALA A 262 18.98 -6.64 -8.41
CA ALA A 262 20.17 -5.95 -8.84
C ALA A 262 19.93 -5.29 -10.19
N SER A 263 20.72 -4.28 -10.53
CA SER A 263 20.78 -3.81 -11.90
C SER A 263 22.21 -3.46 -12.26
N THR A 264 22.51 -3.60 -13.54
CA THR A 264 23.78 -3.16 -14.14
C THR A 264 23.71 -1.69 -14.58
N THR A 265 22.53 -1.07 -14.52
CA THR A 265 22.28 0.34 -14.84
C THR A 265 22.01 1.17 -13.57
N ASP A 266 22.11 2.49 -13.71
CA ASP A 266 21.75 3.41 -12.63
C ASP A 266 20.23 3.44 -12.40
N ASP A 267 19.43 3.29 -13.46
CA ASP A 267 17.97 3.21 -13.43
C ASP A 267 17.46 1.74 -13.41
N GLY A 268 16.15 1.55 -13.39
CA GLY A 268 15.51 0.24 -13.52
C GLY A 268 14.00 0.34 -13.69
N ASN A 269 13.31 -0.72 -13.28
CA ASN A 269 11.86 -0.73 -13.11
C ASN A 269 11.50 -1.19 -11.71
N LEU A 270 10.41 -0.66 -11.19
CA LEU A 270 9.78 -1.01 -9.93
C LEU A 270 8.33 -1.39 -10.23
N PHE A 271 7.86 -2.49 -9.66
CA PHE A 271 6.44 -2.84 -9.69
C PHE A 271 5.93 -3.12 -8.28
N LEU A 272 4.65 -2.82 -8.08
CA LEU A 272 3.94 -3.16 -6.85
C LEU A 272 2.93 -4.26 -7.14
N PHE A 273 2.71 -5.10 -6.14
CA PHE A 273 1.82 -6.24 -6.22
C PHE A 273 1.17 -6.51 -4.87
N ASP A 274 -0.04 -7.05 -4.93
CA ASP A 274 -0.67 -7.67 -3.77
C ASP A 274 -0.05 -9.04 -3.56
N ILE A 275 0.33 -9.33 -2.32
CA ILE A 275 0.82 -10.65 -1.93
C ILE A 275 -0.28 -11.48 -1.26
N SER A 276 -1.41 -10.85 -0.92
CA SER A 276 -2.52 -11.41 -0.18
C SER A 276 -3.66 -11.84 -1.09
N ASP A 277 -4.08 -13.10 -0.95
CA ASP A 277 -5.27 -13.67 -1.58
C ASP A 277 -6.52 -13.20 -0.85
N THR A 278 -6.95 -11.96 -1.07
CA THR A 278 -8.09 -11.38 -0.34
C THR A 278 -9.29 -11.02 -1.20
N ASP A 279 -9.17 -11.01 -2.52
CA ASP A 279 -10.23 -10.59 -3.44
C ASP A 279 -11.10 -11.74 -3.99
N ASN A 280 -10.83 -12.99 -3.58
CA ASN A 280 -11.49 -14.21 -4.06
C ASN A 280 -11.34 -14.46 -5.57
N ASP A 281 -10.43 -13.78 -6.26
CA ASP A 281 -10.08 -14.10 -7.64
C ASP A 281 -8.80 -14.96 -7.68
N PRO A 282 -8.91 -16.29 -7.83
CA PRO A 282 -7.72 -17.14 -7.88
C PRO A 282 -6.76 -16.83 -9.05
N LEU A 283 -7.22 -16.08 -10.06
CA LEU A 283 -6.42 -15.77 -11.24
C LEU A 283 -5.37 -14.68 -10.99
N ASN A 284 -5.52 -13.85 -9.95
CA ASN A 284 -4.60 -12.77 -9.62
C ASN A 284 -3.88 -12.98 -8.27
N ASN A 285 -3.83 -14.23 -7.78
CA ASN A 285 -3.10 -14.56 -6.56
C ASN A 285 -1.63 -14.91 -6.85
N ALA A 286 -0.72 -14.28 -6.09
CA ALA A 286 0.68 -14.67 -6.05
C ALA A 286 0.80 -16.09 -5.47
N ARG A 287 1.53 -16.98 -6.17
CA ARG A 287 1.63 -18.40 -5.80
C ARG A 287 2.82 -19.09 -6.43
N ILE A 288 3.15 -20.26 -5.91
CA ILE A 288 4.05 -21.22 -6.54
C ILE A 288 3.29 -22.52 -6.74
N ASN A 289 3.08 -22.93 -8.00
CA ASN A 289 2.46 -24.22 -8.31
C ASN A 289 3.53 -25.26 -8.65
N LEU A 290 3.46 -26.41 -7.99
CA LEU A 290 4.27 -27.59 -8.24
C LEU A 290 3.40 -28.61 -8.97
N TYR A 291 3.68 -28.85 -10.25
CA TYR A 291 2.99 -29.88 -11.04
C TYR A 291 3.85 -31.15 -11.06
N TYR A 292 3.25 -32.28 -10.75
CA TYR A 292 3.94 -33.56 -10.67
C TYR A 292 3.13 -34.69 -11.30
N THR A 293 3.84 -35.71 -11.75
CA THR A 293 3.28 -36.96 -12.26
C THR A 293 3.60 -38.07 -11.27
N PHE A 294 2.63 -38.93 -11.00
CA PHE A 294 2.74 -40.04 -10.06
C PHE A 294 2.02 -41.28 -10.58
N SER A 295 2.24 -42.41 -9.93
CA SER A 295 1.58 -43.68 -10.24
C SER A 295 0.88 -44.24 -9.01
N SER A 296 0.01 -45.22 -9.22
CA SER A 296 -0.52 -46.07 -8.14
C SER A 296 -0.05 -47.50 -8.38
N LEU A 297 0.87 -47.99 -7.53
CA LEU A 297 1.43 -49.33 -7.69
C LEU A 297 0.61 -50.39 -6.92
N ASN A 298 0.23 -51.44 -7.63
CA ASN A 298 -0.27 -52.66 -7.03
C ASN A 298 0.88 -53.57 -6.58
N ALA A 299 0.55 -54.58 -5.78
CA ALA A 299 1.51 -55.55 -5.27
C ALA A 299 2.23 -56.30 -6.41
N GLY A 300 3.51 -55.97 -6.62
CA GLY A 300 4.39 -56.60 -7.61
C GLY A 300 4.69 -55.74 -8.84
N GLU A 301 4.10 -54.56 -8.96
CA GLU A 301 4.42 -53.56 -9.99
C GLU A 301 5.63 -52.72 -9.56
N ALA A 302 6.36 -52.19 -10.56
CA ALA A 302 7.48 -51.27 -10.35
C ALA A 302 7.29 -50.00 -11.20
N CYS A 303 7.96 -48.92 -10.79
CA CYS A 303 7.97 -47.67 -11.55
C CYS A 303 8.45 -47.90 -12.99
N GLY A 304 7.64 -47.48 -13.98
CA GLY A 304 7.95 -47.58 -15.40
C GLY A 304 7.54 -48.90 -16.08
N ASP A 305 6.78 -49.76 -15.41
CA ASP A 305 6.09 -50.89 -16.06
C ASP A 305 5.03 -50.38 -17.06
N GLU A 306 4.92 -51.01 -18.24
CA GLU A 306 4.02 -50.54 -19.34
C GLU A 306 2.52 -50.52 -18.98
N ASP A 307 2.11 -51.31 -17.99
CA ASP A 307 0.71 -51.44 -17.57
C ASP A 307 0.37 -50.55 -16.35
N VAL A 308 1.34 -49.77 -15.82
CA VAL A 308 1.11 -48.86 -14.70
C VAL A 308 0.58 -47.53 -15.22
N GLU A 309 -0.59 -47.11 -14.71
CA GLU A 309 -1.21 -45.84 -15.05
C GLU A 309 -0.51 -44.67 -14.35
N GLU A 310 -0.29 -43.59 -15.10
CA GLU A 310 0.25 -42.32 -14.60
C GLU A 310 -0.90 -41.33 -14.37
N PHE A 311 -0.79 -40.58 -13.29
CA PHE A 311 -1.72 -39.54 -12.86
C PHE A 311 -0.98 -38.23 -12.69
N HIS A 312 -1.69 -37.13 -12.82
CA HIS A 312 -1.15 -35.79 -12.60
C HIS A 312 -1.71 -35.22 -11.31
N GLY A 313 -0.87 -34.49 -10.59
CA GLY A 313 -1.25 -33.74 -9.40
C GLY A 313 -0.57 -32.40 -9.36
N ASP A 314 -1.11 -31.52 -8.53
CA ASP A 314 -0.52 -30.23 -8.24
C ASP A 314 -0.52 -29.93 -6.74
N LEU A 315 0.50 -29.20 -6.31
CA LEU A 315 0.60 -28.65 -4.97
C LEU A 315 0.85 -27.15 -5.08
N GLU A 316 0.07 -26.38 -4.33
CA GLU A 316 0.21 -24.93 -4.29
C GLU A 316 0.93 -24.47 -3.03
N LEU A 317 1.84 -23.51 -3.20
CA LEU A 317 2.40 -22.71 -2.12
C LEU A 317 1.86 -21.28 -2.19
N LEU A 318 1.35 -20.79 -1.07
CA LEU A 318 0.71 -19.49 -0.94
C LEU A 318 1.62 -18.50 -0.22
N PHE A 319 1.62 -17.23 -0.66
CA PHE A 319 2.36 -16.14 -0.01
C PHE A 319 1.56 -15.45 1.11
N ASN A 320 0.81 -16.21 1.90
CA ASN A 320 -0.09 -15.71 2.96
C ASN A 320 0.56 -15.72 4.37
N ALA A 321 1.89 -15.86 4.46
CA ALA A 321 2.64 -15.73 5.70
C ALA A 321 3.41 -14.40 5.75
N ILE A 322 4.37 -14.27 6.67
CA ILE A 322 5.06 -12.99 6.86
C ILE A 322 5.91 -12.65 5.62
N ALA A 323 5.68 -11.45 5.09
CA ALA A 323 6.48 -10.84 4.05
C ALA A 323 7.02 -9.48 4.52
N VAL A 324 8.24 -9.13 4.10
CA VAL A 324 8.97 -7.94 4.54
C VAL A 324 9.70 -7.32 3.36
N ASN A 325 9.36 -6.08 3.00
CA ASN A 325 10.17 -5.30 2.07
C ASN A 325 11.40 -4.72 2.78
N VAL A 326 12.56 -4.79 2.13
CA VAL A 326 13.77 -4.09 2.59
C VAL A 326 14.37 -3.26 1.46
N PHE A 327 14.93 -2.11 1.82
CA PHE A 327 15.34 -1.11 0.85
C PHE A 327 16.84 -0.80 0.96
N ASP A 328 17.52 -0.79 -0.19
CA ASP A 328 18.86 -0.19 -0.33
C ASP A 328 18.67 1.21 -0.94
N GLU A 329 18.90 2.26 -0.14
CA GLU A 329 18.74 3.67 -0.56
C GLU A 329 20.06 4.39 -0.80
N SER A 330 20.10 5.24 -1.83
CA SER A 330 21.22 6.13 -2.16
C SER A 330 20.75 7.57 -2.32
N ILE A 331 20.48 8.24 -1.19
CA ILE A 331 20.07 9.65 -1.17
C ILE A 331 21.25 10.56 -1.56
N PRO A 332 21.07 11.53 -2.49
CA PRO A 332 22.09 12.49 -2.84
C PRO A 332 22.60 13.27 -1.62
N SER A 333 23.92 13.47 -1.54
CA SER A 333 24.58 14.09 -0.39
C SER A 333 24.07 15.50 -0.06
N GLN A 334 23.68 16.26 -1.09
CA GLN A 334 23.07 17.59 -0.94
C GLN A 334 21.73 17.51 -0.19
N ILE A 335 20.85 16.59 -0.59
CA ILE A 335 19.56 16.38 0.07
C ILE A 335 19.77 15.94 1.51
N ASN A 336 20.66 14.96 1.74
CA ASN A 336 20.96 14.49 3.09
C ASN A 336 21.46 15.63 4.00
N HIS A 337 22.33 16.51 3.50
CA HIS A 337 22.80 17.66 4.26
C HIS A 337 21.65 18.61 4.63
N ILE A 338 20.73 18.91 3.69
CA ILE A 338 19.57 19.77 3.94
C ILE A 338 18.69 19.18 5.07
N LEU A 339 18.39 17.88 5.02
CA LEU A 339 17.54 17.22 6.04
C LEU A 339 18.18 17.22 7.44
N ILE A 340 19.50 17.01 7.52
CA ILE A 340 20.25 17.04 8.78
C ILE A 340 20.28 18.46 9.36
N SER A 341 20.50 19.47 8.51
CA SER A 341 20.65 20.87 8.91
C SER A 341 19.36 21.68 8.95
N ALA A 342 18.20 21.05 8.75
CA ALA A 342 16.90 21.73 8.74
C ALA A 342 16.67 22.59 10.00
N ASN A 343 16.28 23.84 9.78
CA ASN A 343 15.96 24.85 10.76
C ASN A 343 14.57 24.60 11.35
N THR A 344 14.54 23.88 12.46
CA THR A 344 13.28 23.50 13.13
C THR A 344 12.65 24.62 13.96
N SER A 345 13.31 25.77 14.07
CA SER A 345 12.78 26.95 14.79
C SER A 345 12.05 27.92 13.88
N GLU A 346 12.57 28.15 12.67
CA GLU A 346 11.98 29.13 11.75
C GLU A 346 11.39 28.48 10.48
N GLY A 347 11.61 27.18 10.26
CA GLY A 347 11.19 26.43 9.08
C GLY A 347 12.15 26.56 7.90
N GLU A 348 11.68 26.19 6.70
CA GLU A 348 12.51 26.04 5.50
C GLU A 348 11.94 26.75 4.26
N GLU A 349 12.80 27.00 3.27
CA GLU A 349 12.39 27.55 1.96
C GLU A 349 11.78 26.48 1.05
N ASN A 350 12.31 25.26 1.11
CA ASN A 350 11.85 24.08 0.39
C ASN A 350 11.52 22.96 1.39
N LEU A 351 10.42 22.27 1.17
CA LEU A 351 9.99 21.11 1.94
C LEU A 351 10.08 19.87 1.05
N TYR A 352 10.76 18.85 1.55
CA TYR A 352 10.97 17.59 0.85
C TYR A 352 10.00 16.54 1.42
N VAL A 353 9.33 15.82 0.54
CA VAL A 353 8.34 14.81 0.91
C VAL A 353 8.55 13.56 0.06
N ARG A 354 8.72 12.39 0.70
CA ARG A 354 8.96 11.13 0.00
C ARG A 354 8.37 9.95 0.77
N GLY A 355 7.75 9.00 0.05
CA GLY A 355 7.30 7.72 0.62
C GLY A 355 8.45 6.75 0.94
N GLY A 356 8.10 5.55 1.41
CA GLY A 356 9.03 4.47 1.76
C GLY A 356 9.73 4.72 3.09
N GLU A 357 11.01 4.34 3.19
CA GLU A 357 11.94 4.79 4.26
C GLU A 357 12.38 6.24 4.02
N GLY A 358 11.40 7.10 3.73
CA GLY A 358 11.59 8.36 3.02
C GLY A 358 11.76 9.58 3.92
N ILE A 359 11.05 10.64 3.55
CA ILE A 359 11.21 11.98 4.12
C ILE A 359 9.85 12.50 4.53
N LEU A 360 9.73 12.80 5.84
CA LEU A 360 8.55 13.38 6.44
C LEU A 360 8.72 14.89 6.52
N THR A 361 7.71 15.63 6.09
CA THR A 361 7.60 17.07 6.40
C THR A 361 6.76 17.26 7.65
N ILE A 362 7.31 17.97 8.63
CA ILE A 362 6.63 18.33 9.88
C ILE A 362 6.09 19.75 9.73
N ILE A 363 4.84 19.96 10.14
CA ILE A 363 4.17 21.26 10.18
C ILE A 363 3.74 21.56 11.62
N GLU A 364 4.14 22.71 12.13
CA GLU A 364 3.76 23.23 13.43
C GLU A 364 2.96 24.53 13.25
N LEU A 365 1.80 24.63 13.90
CA LEU A 365 0.89 25.77 13.81
C LEU A 365 0.99 26.66 15.06
N PHE A 366 0.78 27.96 14.87
CA PHE A 366 0.63 29.00 15.92
C PHE A 366 1.91 29.45 16.63
N GLY A 367 3.07 28.90 16.27
CA GLY A 367 4.36 29.39 16.76
C GLY A 367 4.69 28.94 18.19
N GLU A 368 5.43 29.79 18.91
CA GLU A 368 5.97 29.48 20.24
C GLU A 368 4.96 29.76 21.38
N ASP A 369 5.16 29.04 22.49
CA ASP A 369 4.54 29.30 23.79
C ASP A 369 5.57 30.06 24.65
N LEU A 370 5.39 31.38 24.77
CA LEU A 370 6.39 32.25 25.41
C LEU A 370 6.23 32.29 26.94
N ASP A 371 5.05 31.97 27.46
CA ASP A 371 4.75 32.00 28.90
C ASP A 371 4.91 30.62 29.58
N GLY A 372 5.04 29.56 28.78
CA GLY A 372 5.29 28.18 29.20
C GLY A 372 4.06 27.47 29.74
N ASN A 373 2.85 27.88 29.35
CA ASN A 373 1.60 27.32 29.84
C ASN A 373 1.13 26.05 29.10
N GLY A 374 1.82 25.68 28.02
CA GLY A 374 1.55 24.50 27.18
C GLY A 374 0.69 24.78 25.95
N VAL A 375 0.32 26.03 25.68
CA VAL A 375 -0.46 26.49 24.53
C VAL A 375 0.29 27.64 23.85
N ALA A 376 0.35 27.64 22.52
CA ALA A 376 1.00 28.72 21.79
C ALA A 376 0.21 30.03 21.91
N ASP A 377 0.91 31.16 22.07
CA ASP A 377 0.28 32.48 22.32
C ASP A 377 -0.73 32.87 21.21
N GLU A 378 -0.43 32.57 19.93
CA GLU A 378 -1.36 32.85 18.83
C GLU A 378 -2.62 31.98 18.88
N LEU A 379 -2.52 30.77 19.42
CA LEU A 379 -3.67 29.90 19.60
C LEU A 379 -4.55 30.39 20.75
N GLU A 380 -3.97 30.91 21.82
CA GLU A 380 -4.74 31.55 22.89
C GLU A 380 -5.52 32.77 22.39
N ASP A 381 -4.89 33.63 21.58
CA ASP A 381 -5.56 34.77 20.91
C ASP A 381 -6.76 34.30 20.08
N LEU A 382 -6.62 33.21 19.33
CA LEU A 382 -7.72 32.64 18.54
C LEU A 382 -8.84 32.06 19.42
N ARG A 383 -8.48 31.38 20.52
CA ARG A 383 -9.45 30.84 21.50
C ARG A 383 -10.25 31.95 22.16
N ASP A 384 -9.59 33.05 22.53
CA ASP A 384 -10.23 34.23 23.14
C ASP A 384 -11.19 34.94 22.17
N LYS A 385 -10.85 34.96 20.88
CA LYS A 385 -11.70 35.52 19.83
C LYS A 385 -12.96 34.69 19.56
N GLY A 386 -12.96 33.40 19.90
CA GLY A 386 -14.13 32.51 19.73
C GLY A 386 -14.62 32.40 18.29
N TRP A 387 -13.70 32.46 17.32
CA TRP A 387 -14.04 32.41 15.90
C TRP A 387 -14.72 31.10 15.51
N LEU A 388 -15.82 31.21 14.74
CA LEU A 388 -16.42 30.07 14.07
C LEU A 388 -15.64 29.81 12.77
N ILE A 389 -14.95 28.67 12.72
CA ILE A 389 -14.15 28.27 11.56
C ILE A 389 -15.08 27.71 10.48
N ASN A 390 -15.17 28.40 9.34
CA ASN A 390 -15.95 27.96 8.19
C ASN A 390 -15.14 27.01 7.30
N GLU A 391 -13.87 27.35 7.06
CA GLU A 391 -12.93 26.52 6.31
C GLU A 391 -11.50 26.82 6.77
N ALA A 392 -10.65 25.80 6.85
CA ALA A 392 -9.22 25.97 7.07
C ALA A 392 -8.41 25.09 6.12
N ASN A 393 -7.38 25.66 5.50
CA ASN A 393 -6.56 24.98 4.50
C ASN A 393 -5.07 25.21 4.69
N LEU A 394 -4.30 24.20 4.33
CA LEU A 394 -2.89 24.31 3.99
C LEU A 394 -2.76 24.04 2.48
N ILE A 395 -2.20 24.99 1.74
CA ILE A 395 -1.94 24.83 0.30
C ILE A 395 -0.44 24.64 0.12
N PHE A 396 -0.07 23.48 -0.42
CA PHE A 396 1.31 23.10 -0.68
C PHE A 396 1.59 23.23 -2.16
N TYR A 397 2.24 24.33 -2.57
CA TYR A 397 2.64 24.52 -3.95
C TYR A 397 3.88 23.71 -4.27
N VAL A 398 3.87 23.05 -5.42
CA VAL A 398 5.00 22.27 -5.92
C VAL A 398 6.08 23.22 -6.43
N ASN A 399 7.31 22.98 -6.00
CA ASN A 399 8.48 23.70 -6.47
C ASN A 399 9.04 23.04 -7.73
N GLN A 400 8.47 23.43 -8.87
CA GLN A 400 8.88 22.98 -10.21
C GLN A 400 10.32 23.36 -10.59
N ASP A 401 10.99 24.22 -9.82
CA ASP A 401 12.41 24.53 -10.05
C ASP A 401 13.35 23.42 -9.49
N GLU A 402 12.84 22.54 -8.62
CA GLU A 402 13.61 21.52 -7.90
C GLU A 402 13.27 20.09 -8.32
N ILE A 403 12.24 19.87 -9.13
CA ILE A 403 11.76 18.54 -9.54
C ILE A 403 11.56 18.45 -11.06
N GLU A 404 11.44 17.23 -11.57
CA GLU A 404 10.90 16.97 -12.90
C GLU A 404 9.37 16.79 -12.82
N GLY A 405 8.62 17.70 -13.45
CA GLY A 405 7.15 17.65 -13.46
C GLY A 405 6.56 16.55 -14.34
N GLY A 406 5.25 16.34 -14.23
CA GLY A 406 4.48 15.36 -15.00
C GLY A 406 4.24 14.06 -14.23
N SER A 407 4.42 12.92 -14.89
CA SER A 407 4.05 11.60 -14.33
C SER A 407 4.95 11.11 -13.20
N ALA A 408 6.13 11.71 -13.00
CA ALA A 408 7.00 11.40 -11.88
C ALA A 408 6.48 11.97 -10.54
N GLU A 409 5.57 12.94 -10.60
CA GLU A 409 5.01 13.58 -9.41
C GLU A 409 3.98 12.67 -8.72
N PRO A 410 4.02 12.56 -7.38
CA PRO A 410 3.03 11.79 -6.64
C PRO A 410 1.66 12.46 -6.73
N GLU A 411 0.62 11.68 -7.02
CA GLU A 411 -0.74 12.22 -7.15
C GLU A 411 -1.36 12.62 -5.80
N ARG A 412 -0.95 11.97 -4.69
CA ARG A 412 -1.56 12.16 -3.37
C ARG A 412 -0.52 12.37 -2.26
N LEU A 413 -0.87 13.24 -1.32
CA LEU A 413 -0.19 13.40 -0.03
C LEU A 413 -1.16 13.08 1.11
N ILE A 414 -0.64 12.62 2.24
CA ILE A 414 -1.42 12.41 3.45
C ILE A 414 -0.87 13.26 4.59
N ILE A 415 -1.77 13.94 5.31
CA ILE A 415 -1.47 14.67 6.55
C ILE A 415 -2.00 13.90 7.76
N TYR A 416 -1.27 13.89 8.87
CA TYR A 416 -1.67 13.17 10.08
C TYR A 416 -1.14 13.81 11.36
N ASP A 417 -1.70 13.40 12.50
CA ASP A 417 -1.27 13.76 13.85
C ASP A 417 -0.05 12.91 14.23
N THR A 418 1.14 13.51 14.29
CA THR A 418 2.40 12.76 14.51
C THR A 418 2.57 12.29 15.94
N LYS A 419 1.88 12.91 16.90
CA LYS A 419 2.00 12.60 18.33
C LYS A 419 1.21 11.35 18.68
N ASN A 420 0.01 11.22 18.10
CA ASN A 420 -0.93 10.14 18.40
C ASN A 420 -1.00 9.09 17.29
N GLY A 421 -0.26 9.26 16.18
CA GLY A 421 -0.22 8.32 15.06
C GLY A 421 -1.60 8.03 14.49
N ARG A 422 -2.34 9.09 14.18
CA ARG A 422 -3.71 8.97 13.67
C ARG A 422 -3.98 10.00 12.59
N ARG A 423 -4.91 9.64 11.71
CA ARG A 423 -5.44 10.56 10.71
C ARG A 423 -6.19 11.70 11.39
N LEU A 424 -6.21 12.86 10.75
CA LEU A 424 -6.99 13.99 11.23
C LEU A 424 -8.49 13.68 11.17
N ILE A 425 -9.27 14.34 12.02
CA ILE A 425 -10.71 14.13 12.10
C ILE A 425 -11.41 14.42 10.76
N ASP A 426 -10.87 15.35 9.97
CA ASP A 426 -11.34 15.69 8.62
C ASP A 426 -11.36 14.47 7.69
N TYR A 427 -10.40 13.54 7.81
CA TYR A 427 -10.39 12.31 7.02
C TYR A 427 -11.67 11.48 7.21
N ASN A 428 -12.14 11.37 8.45
CA ASN A 428 -13.29 10.52 8.78
C ASN A 428 -14.63 11.17 8.41
N LEU A 429 -14.62 12.48 8.16
CA LEU A 429 -15.81 13.26 7.78
C LEU A 429 -15.91 13.47 6.27
N ASP A 430 -14.90 13.04 5.51
CA ASP A 430 -14.84 13.20 4.08
C ASP A 430 -15.89 12.33 3.36
N LEU A 431 -16.76 12.99 2.60
CA LEU A 431 -17.89 12.36 1.91
C LEU A 431 -17.47 11.59 0.65
N THR A 432 -16.22 11.71 0.22
CA THR A 432 -15.66 11.00 -0.94
C THR A 432 -14.99 9.68 -0.57
N SER A 433 -15.07 9.24 0.69
CA SER A 433 -14.45 8.02 1.20
C SER A 433 -14.87 6.72 0.50
N ASN A 434 -15.98 6.72 -0.24
CA ASN A 434 -16.51 5.58 -0.99
C ASN A 434 -16.14 5.58 -2.49
N LEU A 435 -15.35 6.55 -2.95
CA LEU A 435 -14.86 6.59 -4.33
C LEU A 435 -13.64 5.69 -4.51
N GLU A 436 -13.21 5.52 -5.76
CA GLU A 436 -11.97 4.81 -6.08
C GLU A 436 -10.76 5.45 -5.39
N PRO A 437 -9.71 4.67 -5.05
CA PRO A 437 -8.55 5.15 -4.29
C PRO A 437 -7.96 6.49 -4.74
N ILE A 438 -7.89 6.73 -6.06
CA ILE A 438 -7.33 7.96 -6.63
C ILE A 438 -8.19 9.20 -6.35
N ASP A 439 -9.51 9.03 -6.23
CA ASP A 439 -10.49 10.11 -6.01
C ASP A 439 -11.03 10.14 -4.57
N ALA A 440 -10.76 9.11 -3.77
CA ALA A 440 -11.21 9.00 -2.40
C ALA A 440 -10.55 10.02 -1.47
N ILE A 441 -11.27 10.50 -0.46
CA ILE A 441 -10.80 11.46 0.55
C ILE A 441 -10.27 12.78 -0.06
N SER A 442 -10.82 13.18 -1.21
CA SER A 442 -10.34 14.34 -1.97
C SER A 442 -10.79 15.69 -1.42
N GLU A 443 -11.75 15.76 -0.50
CA GLU A 443 -12.10 17.04 0.16
C GLU A 443 -11.09 17.42 1.25
N HIS A 444 -10.62 16.43 2.02
CA HIS A 444 -9.59 16.58 3.04
C HIS A 444 -8.18 16.54 2.45
N LEU A 445 -7.88 15.51 1.65
CA LEU A 445 -6.57 15.21 1.07
C LEU A 445 -6.61 15.43 -0.45
N GLY A 446 -6.77 16.68 -0.87
CA GLY A 446 -6.88 17.04 -2.28
C GLY A 446 -5.76 16.44 -3.13
N ARG A 447 -6.15 15.91 -4.29
CA ARG A 447 -5.24 15.41 -5.32
C ARG A 447 -4.33 16.54 -5.83
N LEU A 448 -3.18 16.18 -6.40
CA LEU A 448 -2.32 17.13 -7.12
C LEU A 448 -3.12 17.84 -8.21
N GLU A 449 -3.29 19.14 -8.07
CA GLU A 449 -3.81 20.00 -9.13
C GLU A 449 -2.71 20.25 -10.15
N ARG A 450 -3.01 20.07 -11.43
CA ARG A 450 -2.04 20.21 -12.52
C ARG A 450 -2.33 21.45 -13.35
N GLY A 451 -1.25 22.13 -13.76
CA GLY A 451 -1.29 23.25 -14.69
C GLY A 451 -1.61 22.83 -16.12
N SER A 452 -1.77 23.80 -17.02
CA SER A 452 -2.03 23.54 -18.45
C SER A 452 -0.89 22.83 -19.18
N ASP A 453 0.30 22.82 -18.60
CA ASP A 453 1.49 22.11 -19.07
C ASP A 453 1.55 20.65 -18.59
N GLY A 454 0.62 20.24 -17.73
CA GLY A 454 0.57 18.90 -17.14
C GLY A 454 1.42 18.74 -15.88
N ASN A 455 2.18 19.76 -15.48
CA ASN A 455 2.99 19.74 -14.26
C ASN A 455 2.13 20.04 -13.03
N GLY A 456 2.53 19.53 -11.87
CA GLY A 456 1.89 19.82 -10.60
C GLY A 456 1.98 21.29 -10.21
N ASP A 457 0.87 21.87 -9.77
CA ASP A 457 0.83 23.23 -9.23
C ASP A 457 0.75 23.21 -7.71
N PHE A 458 -0.25 22.54 -7.13
CA PHE A 458 -0.40 22.44 -5.68
C PHE A 458 -1.24 21.26 -5.20
N TYR A 459 -1.11 20.95 -3.91
CA TYR A 459 -2.05 20.15 -3.14
C TYR A 459 -2.81 21.05 -2.18
N LYS A 460 -4.15 20.92 -2.11
CA LYS A 460 -4.97 21.60 -1.11
C LYS A 460 -5.39 20.60 -0.03
N ILE A 461 -4.92 20.82 1.20
CA ILE A 461 -5.23 19.98 2.36
C ILE A 461 -6.16 20.76 3.30
N LYS A 462 -7.40 20.28 3.46
CA LYS A 462 -8.42 20.93 4.29
C LYS A 462 -8.41 20.37 5.71
N ILE A 463 -8.15 21.20 6.71
CA ILE A 463 -8.03 20.80 8.13
C ILE A 463 -9.05 21.52 9.01
N THR A 464 -10.24 21.74 8.47
CA THR A 464 -11.26 22.64 9.05
C THR A 464 -11.73 22.14 10.42
N THR A 465 -12.08 20.87 10.52
CA THR A 465 -12.61 20.29 11.75
C THR A 465 -11.51 20.12 12.78
N HIS A 466 -10.32 19.70 12.35
CA HIS A 466 -9.14 19.65 13.22
C HIS A 466 -8.84 21.02 13.85
N LEU A 467 -8.81 22.09 13.05
CA LEU A 467 -8.56 23.44 13.53
C LEU A 467 -9.68 23.92 14.46
N SER A 468 -10.94 23.68 14.09
CA SER A 468 -12.09 24.02 14.93
C SER A 468 -12.05 23.31 16.28
N ASP A 469 -11.61 22.06 16.36
CA ASP A 469 -11.52 21.33 17.64
C ASP A 469 -10.38 21.88 18.52
N ILE A 470 -9.26 22.30 17.91
CA ILE A 470 -8.14 22.93 18.65
C ILE A 470 -8.53 24.30 19.20
N ILE A 471 -9.31 25.09 18.45
CA ILE A 471 -9.74 26.43 18.88
C ILE A 471 -10.96 26.36 19.81
N ASN A 472 -11.99 25.59 19.46
CA ASN A 472 -13.30 25.69 20.12
C ASN A 472 -13.66 24.52 21.05
N ARG A 473 -12.84 23.45 21.12
CA ARG A 473 -13.14 22.24 21.91
C ARG A 473 -11.97 21.74 22.77
N ASP A 474 -11.01 22.62 23.05
CA ASP A 474 -9.85 22.33 23.90
C ASP A 474 -9.04 21.09 23.46
N SER A 475 -9.00 20.81 22.15
CA SER A 475 -8.10 19.79 21.62
C SER A 475 -6.65 20.30 21.67
N LEU A 476 -5.71 19.36 21.82
CA LEU A 476 -4.28 19.68 21.84
C LEU A 476 -3.81 20.08 20.44
N ASN A 477 -3.07 21.19 20.35
CA ASN A 477 -2.27 21.50 19.18
C ASN A 477 -1.07 20.55 19.14
N VAL A 478 -0.95 19.77 18.07
CA VAL A 478 0.10 18.76 17.89
C VAL A 478 0.78 18.98 16.55
N PRO A 479 2.06 18.65 16.41
CA PRO A 479 2.72 18.68 15.10
C PRO A 479 2.00 17.76 14.11
N LEU A 480 1.91 18.24 12.88
CA LEU A 480 1.33 17.50 11.76
C LEU A 480 2.44 16.95 10.88
N GLY A 481 2.25 15.73 10.38
CA GLY A 481 3.18 15.07 9.48
C GLY A 481 2.59 15.00 8.08
N LEU A 482 3.36 15.32 7.06
CA LEU A 482 3.01 15.24 5.66
C LEU A 482 3.97 14.28 4.95
N ILE A 483 3.42 13.25 4.33
CA ILE A 483 4.16 12.25 3.54
C ILE A 483 3.41 11.93 2.25
N VAL A 484 4.14 11.46 1.23
CA VAL A 484 3.53 10.95 -0.01
C VAL A 484 2.67 9.75 0.32
N SER A 485 1.56 9.59 -0.39
CA SER A 485 0.71 8.41 -0.33
C SER A 485 0.38 7.96 -1.74
N GLN A 486 0.46 6.66 -2.03
CA GLN A 486 0.01 6.14 -3.31
C GLN A 486 -1.49 5.81 -3.30
N ASN A 487 -1.99 5.43 -2.13
CA ASN A 487 -3.39 5.16 -1.89
C ASN A 487 -3.77 5.62 -0.48
N VAL A 488 -4.51 6.72 -0.39
CA VAL A 488 -4.92 7.35 0.87
C VAL A 488 -5.98 6.55 1.64
N THR A 489 -6.58 5.52 1.03
CA THR A 489 -7.56 4.65 1.69
C THR A 489 -6.89 3.54 2.50
N ILE A 490 -5.60 3.26 2.25
CA ILE A 490 -4.82 2.32 3.05
C ILE A 490 -4.81 2.80 4.51
N ALA A 491 -5.40 1.97 5.36
CA ALA A 491 -5.53 2.27 6.78
C ALA A 491 -4.29 1.84 7.58
N GLY A 492 -4.21 2.35 8.81
CA GLY A 492 -3.19 1.96 9.76
C GLY A 492 -1.89 2.75 9.64
N PHE A 493 -1.02 2.46 10.59
CA PHE A 493 0.27 3.08 10.80
C PHE A 493 1.32 1.99 10.93
N GLN A 494 2.56 2.35 10.62
CA GLN A 494 3.72 1.49 10.71
C GLN A 494 4.72 2.11 11.69
N ASP A 495 5.24 1.28 12.58
CA ASP A 495 6.18 1.71 13.60
C ASP A 495 7.52 2.10 12.97
N LEU A 496 8.15 3.14 13.50
CA LEU A 496 9.55 3.44 13.26
C LEU A 496 10.39 2.60 14.22
N GLU A 497 11.45 1.97 13.70
CA GLU A 497 12.38 1.18 14.54
C GLU A 497 12.97 2.05 15.64
N ASP A 498 13.41 3.25 15.24
CA ASP A 498 13.85 4.32 16.12
C ASP A 498 12.88 5.49 16.02
N SER A 499 12.38 5.98 17.16
CA SER A 499 11.53 7.17 17.15
C SER A 499 12.26 8.38 16.58
N LEU A 500 11.63 9.07 15.63
CA LEU A 500 12.14 10.31 15.09
C LEU A 500 11.92 11.44 16.12
N VAL A 501 12.99 12.16 16.44
CA VAL A 501 12.96 13.31 17.37
C VAL A 501 13.42 14.56 16.61
N PRO A 502 12.51 15.28 15.92
CA PRO A 502 12.89 16.42 15.08
C PRO A 502 13.46 17.59 15.90
N ARG A 503 12.92 17.80 17.11
CA ARG A 503 13.43 18.73 18.13
C ARG A 503 12.94 18.31 19.51
N GLN A 504 13.48 18.93 20.56
CA GLN A 504 13.12 18.61 21.94
C GLN A 504 11.60 18.73 22.17
N GLY A 505 10.98 17.66 22.68
CA GLY A 505 9.55 17.63 22.99
C GLY A 505 8.66 17.05 21.89
N ILE A 506 9.19 16.83 20.68
CA ILE A 506 8.47 16.18 19.57
C ILE A 506 9.06 14.80 19.35
N ILE A 507 8.24 13.77 19.51
CA ILE A 507 8.61 12.37 19.31
C ILE A 507 7.58 11.77 18.35
N ILE A 508 8.05 11.27 17.22
CA ILE A 508 7.25 10.61 16.20
C ILE A 508 7.66 9.15 16.21
N LYS A 509 6.67 8.26 16.40
CA LYS A 509 6.91 6.82 16.55
C LYS A 509 6.42 6.00 15.38
N GLU A 510 5.51 6.56 14.59
CA GLU A 510 4.82 5.83 13.54
C GLU A 510 4.45 6.77 12.39
N ILE A 511 4.31 6.19 11.21
CA ILE A 511 3.91 6.89 9.97
C ILE A 511 2.77 6.13 9.29
N PRO A 512 1.94 6.78 8.46
CA PRO A 512 0.87 6.10 7.74
C PRO A 512 1.40 4.93 6.91
N ALA A 513 0.74 3.77 6.95
CA ALA A 513 1.11 2.61 6.15
C ALA A 513 1.08 2.92 4.63
N SER A 514 0.17 3.81 4.23
CA SER A 514 0.05 4.32 2.86
C SER A 514 1.28 5.10 2.38
N GLY A 515 2.09 5.63 3.30
CA GLY A 515 3.35 6.28 3.00
C GLY A 515 4.50 5.30 2.81
N VAL A 516 4.50 4.18 3.54
CA VAL A 516 5.52 3.13 3.42
C VAL A 516 5.46 2.44 2.05
N VAL A 517 4.26 2.25 1.51
CA VAL A 517 4.07 1.63 0.19
C VAL A 517 4.38 2.56 -0.99
N ALA A 518 4.49 3.87 -0.75
CA ALA A 518 4.79 4.83 -1.81
C ALA A 518 6.31 4.92 -2.07
N HIS A 519 6.73 5.12 -3.32
CA HIS A 519 8.15 5.25 -3.69
C HIS A 519 8.53 6.63 -4.26
N GLN A 520 7.54 7.39 -4.75
CA GLN A 520 7.72 8.72 -5.33
C GLN A 520 7.98 9.79 -4.26
N GLY A 521 8.51 10.93 -4.70
CA GLY A 521 8.66 12.13 -3.87
C GLY A 521 8.36 13.42 -4.61
N THR A 522 8.27 14.53 -3.87
CA THR A 522 8.06 15.88 -4.40
C THR A 522 8.70 16.93 -3.50
N VAL A 523 9.03 18.09 -4.09
CA VAL A 523 9.53 19.27 -3.37
C VAL A 523 8.47 20.36 -3.40
N LEU A 524 8.16 20.90 -2.24
CA LEU A 524 7.12 21.90 -2.04
C LEU A 524 7.75 23.21 -1.55
N TYR A 525 7.13 24.34 -1.86
CA TYR A 525 7.54 25.62 -1.27
C TYR A 525 7.22 25.65 0.23
N GLY A 526 8.21 26.02 1.04
CA GLY A 526 8.11 26.12 2.49
C GLY A 526 7.62 27.46 3.00
N ASN A 527 7.51 27.58 4.33
CA ASN A 527 7.02 28.79 5.00
C ASN A 527 8.02 29.97 4.90
N ARG A 528 9.30 29.72 4.60
CA ARG A 528 10.32 30.77 4.45
C ARG A 528 10.61 31.20 3.01
N THR A 529 9.97 30.59 2.02
CA THR A 529 10.26 30.89 0.61
C THR A 529 10.15 32.40 0.32
N GLY A 530 11.05 32.89 -0.55
CA GLY A 530 10.99 34.24 -1.09
C GLY A 530 9.79 34.49 -2.01
N ASN A 531 9.17 33.42 -2.52
CA ASN A 531 7.96 33.51 -3.35
C ASN A 531 6.71 33.67 -2.48
N THR A 532 6.25 34.91 -2.31
CA THR A 532 5.11 35.22 -1.41
C THR A 532 3.79 34.57 -1.83
N ASP A 533 3.60 34.31 -3.12
CA ASP A 533 2.35 33.79 -3.67
C ASP A 533 2.25 32.27 -3.48
N LYS A 534 3.39 31.58 -3.43
CA LYS A 534 3.49 30.13 -3.24
C LYS A 534 3.90 29.70 -1.82
N ARG A 535 4.07 30.67 -0.91
CA ARG A 535 4.48 30.40 0.47
C ARG A 535 3.43 29.58 1.21
N LEU A 536 3.88 28.55 1.92
CA LEU A 536 3.01 27.78 2.83
C LEU A 536 2.44 28.71 3.92
N LYS A 537 1.11 28.77 4.00
CA LYS A 537 0.35 29.53 5.00
C LYS A 537 -0.85 28.70 5.46
N LEU A 538 -1.29 28.94 6.69
CA LEU A 538 -2.58 28.49 7.19
C LEU A 538 -3.65 29.50 6.77
N GLN A 539 -4.55 29.11 5.89
CA GLN A 539 -5.69 29.95 5.49
C GLN A 539 -6.89 29.60 6.37
N ILE A 540 -7.40 30.56 7.12
CA ILE A 540 -8.57 30.40 8.00
C ILE A 540 -9.69 31.32 7.50
N PHE A 541 -10.75 30.73 6.98
CA PHE A 541 -11.99 31.42 6.69
C PHE A 541 -12.92 31.32 7.89
N TYR A 542 -13.28 32.45 8.51
CA TYR A 542 -14.01 32.46 9.77
C TYR A 542 -15.18 33.45 9.79
N THR A 543 -16.03 33.29 10.80
CA THR A 543 -17.10 34.21 11.18
C THR A 543 -16.87 34.63 12.64
N GLU A 544 -16.93 35.93 12.91
CA GLU A 544 -16.82 36.45 14.27
C GLU A 544 -18.10 36.14 15.09
N PRO A 545 -17.97 35.80 16.38
CA PRO A 545 -19.13 35.69 17.26
C PRO A 545 -19.76 37.07 17.52
N GLU A 546 -21.09 37.14 17.56
CA GLU A 546 -21.86 38.37 17.86
C GLU A 546 -21.72 38.87 19.31
#